data_AF-A0A5B9C7F8-F1
#
_entry.id   AF-A0A5B9C7F8-F1
#
_cell.length_a   1.000
_cell.length_b   1.000
_cell.length_c   1.000
_cell.angle_alpha   90.00
_cell.angle_beta   90.00
_cell.angle_gamma   90.00
#
_symmetry.space_group_name_H-M   'P 1'
#
loop_
_entity.id
_entity.type
_entity.pdbx_description
1 polymer ?
#
loop_
_entity_poly.entity_id
_entity_poly.type
_entity_poly.pdbx_seq_one_letter_code
_entity_poly.pdbx_strand_id
1 'polypeptide(L)'
;SSRHWGPIYVKLKDNKYLQLFYEKGLEKPFKEFNLEINHEISEPKLQNYDENGRIHSVRIDRVTYKEKKKYQPKPAVSHIAEKEQVIKLGTTNYDDFLSFIRAVQYSLMDLPASSTDLSTVGLNYQEEEITVDVKDEFYGILAKGDNRIVQHNVLTR
;
A
#
# COMPACT_ATOMS: atom_id res chain seq x y z
N SER A 1 16.85 -18.79 2.38
CA SER A 1 16.41 -17.62 3.17
C SER A 1 15.21 -18.04 3.99
N SER A 2 15.31 -18.04 5.33
CA SER A 2 14.32 -18.59 6.28
C SER A 2 13.16 -17.63 6.59
N ARG A 3 12.80 -16.75 5.66
CA ARG A 3 11.73 -15.77 5.87
C ARG A 3 10.38 -16.49 5.85
N HIS A 4 9.68 -16.44 6.97
CA HIS A 4 8.31 -16.93 7.11
C HIS A 4 7.40 -15.79 7.51
N TRP A 5 6.10 -15.93 7.24
CA TRP A 5 5.11 -15.02 7.83
C TRP A 5 4.95 -15.37 9.31
N GLY A 6 4.71 -14.35 10.13
CA GLY A 6 4.40 -14.50 11.55
C GLY A 6 3.01 -13.93 11.82
N PRO A 7 2.16 -14.60 12.62
CA PRO A 7 0.88 -14.05 13.00
C PRO A 7 1.09 -12.82 13.88
N ILE A 8 0.31 -11.77 13.62
CA ILE A 8 0.27 -10.54 14.39
C ILE A 8 -1.16 -10.04 14.46
N TYR A 9 -1.45 -9.19 15.43
CA TYR A 9 -2.68 -8.43 15.50
C TYR A 9 -2.41 -6.98 15.08
N VAL A 10 -3.20 -6.46 14.13
CA VAL A 10 -3.05 -5.11 13.59
C VAL A 10 -4.26 -4.27 13.97
N LYS A 11 -4.02 -3.06 14.43
CA LYS A 11 -5.07 -2.09 14.76
C LYS A 11 -4.78 -0.77 14.05
N LEU A 12 -5.76 -0.26 13.32
CA LEU A 12 -5.77 1.11 12.83
C LEU A 12 -6.52 1.97 13.86
N LYS A 13 -5.88 3.04 14.35
CA LYS A 13 -6.49 3.97 15.31
C LYS A 13 -6.87 5.29 14.63
N ASP A 14 -7.84 5.98 15.23
CA ASP A 14 -8.48 7.22 14.73
C ASP A 14 -7.51 8.35 14.39
N ASN A 15 -6.30 8.35 14.95
CA ASN A 15 -5.24 9.31 14.61
C ASN A 15 -4.35 8.84 13.44
N LYS A 16 -4.83 7.93 12.58
CA LYS A 16 -4.11 7.42 11.40
C LYS A 16 -2.82 6.67 11.72
N TYR A 17 -2.76 6.10 12.93
CA TYR A 17 -1.67 5.23 13.38
C TYR A 17 -2.00 3.78 13.08
N LEU A 18 -1.03 3.06 12.49
CA LEU A 18 -1.06 1.62 12.43
C LEU A 18 -0.25 1.04 13.58
N GLN A 19 -0.91 0.26 14.43
CA GLN A 19 -0.31 -0.40 15.60
C GLN A 19 -0.27 -1.91 15.39
N LEU A 20 0.88 -2.51 15.69
CA LEU A 20 1.14 -3.93 15.53
C LEU A 20 1.45 -4.57 16.88
N PHE A 21 0.76 -5.66 17.16
CA PHE A 21 0.85 -6.41 18.40
C PHE A 21 1.18 -7.86 18.06
N TYR A 22 1.95 -8.54 18.91
CA TYR A 22 2.22 -9.97 18.73
C TYR A 22 0.91 -10.76 18.81
N GLU A 23 0.04 -10.37 19.75
CA GLU A 23 -1.23 -11.03 20.03
C GLU A 23 -2.31 -10.01 20.35
N LYS A 24 -3.57 -10.43 20.20
CA LYS A 24 -4.74 -9.61 20.54
C LYS A 24 -4.83 -9.47 22.07
N GLY A 25 -5.13 -8.26 22.53
CA GLY A 25 -5.30 -7.96 23.96
C GLY A 25 -4.05 -7.44 24.67
N LEU A 26 -2.90 -7.41 23.98
CA LEU A 26 -1.72 -6.72 24.49
C LEU A 26 -1.95 -5.20 24.54
N GLU A 27 -1.53 -4.58 25.64
CA GLU A 27 -1.65 -3.13 25.81
C GLU A 27 -0.63 -2.35 24.97
N LYS A 28 0.60 -2.89 24.87
CA LYS A 28 1.71 -2.22 24.20
C LYS A 28 1.97 -2.82 22.81
N PRO A 29 1.91 -2.02 21.74
CA PRO A 29 2.33 -2.47 20.41
C PRO A 29 3.85 -2.69 20.39
N PHE A 30 4.31 -3.67 19.61
CA PHE A 30 5.74 -3.86 19.37
C PHE A 30 6.26 -2.94 18.26
N LYS A 31 5.36 -2.48 17.37
CA LYS A 31 5.67 -1.49 16.34
C LYS A 31 4.44 -0.64 16.08
N GLU A 32 4.65 0.65 15.90
CA GLU A 32 3.62 1.57 15.44
C GLU A 32 4.23 2.60 14.48
N PHE A 33 3.43 3.09 13.55
CA PHE A 33 3.83 4.17 12.65
C PHE A 33 2.61 4.97 12.18
N ASN A 34 2.87 6.22 11.82
CA ASN A 34 1.89 7.11 11.22
C ASN A 34 1.71 6.84 9.74
N LEU A 35 0.46 6.89 9.28
CA LEU A 35 0.19 7.10 7.87
C LEU A 35 0.53 8.56 7.53
N GLU A 36 1.33 8.73 6.48
CA GLU A 36 1.84 10.01 6.01
C GLU A 36 1.32 10.24 4.59
N ILE A 37 1.27 11.51 4.17
CA ILE A 37 0.75 11.92 2.85
C ILE A 37 1.49 11.29 1.67
N ASN A 38 2.73 10.85 1.89
CA ASN A 38 3.58 10.21 0.90
C ASN A 38 3.54 8.68 1.00
N HIS A 39 2.65 8.12 1.82
CA HIS A 39 2.40 6.69 1.85
C HIS A 39 1.31 6.32 0.85
N GLU A 40 1.48 5.16 0.21
CA GLU A 40 0.50 4.57 -0.69
C GLU A 40 0.31 3.08 -0.39
N ILE A 41 -0.84 2.55 -0.78
CA ILE A 41 -1.07 1.10 -0.78
C ILE A 41 -0.58 0.51 -2.10
N SER A 42 0.26 -0.52 -2.03
CA SER A 42 0.71 -1.25 -3.22
C SER A 42 -0.40 -2.11 -3.82
N GLU A 43 -0.22 -2.56 -5.05
CA GLU A 43 -1.11 -3.54 -5.67
C GLU A 43 -1.29 -4.81 -4.81
N PRO A 44 -2.54 -5.26 -4.59
CA PRO A 44 -2.84 -6.53 -3.96
C PRO A 44 -2.21 -7.72 -4.67
N LYS A 45 -1.65 -8.67 -3.92
CA LYS A 45 -1.03 -9.88 -4.47
C LYS A 45 -1.44 -11.13 -3.72
N LEU A 46 -1.77 -12.19 -4.45
CA LEU A 46 -1.98 -13.52 -3.89
C LEU A 46 -0.69 -14.33 -3.97
N GLN A 47 -0.14 -14.75 -2.83
CA GLN A 47 1.15 -15.45 -2.72
C GLN A 47 1.00 -16.83 -2.07
N ASN A 48 1.98 -17.70 -2.26
CA ASN A 48 2.05 -18.97 -1.53
C ASN A 48 2.40 -18.70 -0.06
N TYR A 49 1.74 -19.41 0.84
CA TYR A 49 1.91 -19.28 2.29
C TYR A 49 2.51 -20.55 2.91
N ASP A 50 1.81 -21.67 2.76
CA ASP A 50 2.22 -23.00 3.20
C ASP A 50 1.93 -24.04 2.09
N GLU A 51 2.08 -25.34 2.37
CA GLU A 51 1.94 -26.43 1.40
C GLU A 51 0.62 -26.40 0.60
N ASN A 52 -0.47 -25.85 1.17
CA ASN A 52 -1.79 -25.80 0.52
C ASN A 52 -2.52 -24.46 0.69
N GLY A 53 -1.83 -23.45 1.24
CA GLY A 53 -2.38 -22.17 1.65
C GLY A 53 -1.91 -21.03 0.76
N ARG A 54 -2.84 -20.13 0.45
CA ARG A 54 -2.57 -18.86 -0.22
C ARG A 54 -2.79 -17.73 0.76
N ILE A 55 -1.99 -16.67 0.66
CA ILE A 55 -2.11 -15.47 1.48
C ILE A 55 -2.31 -14.26 0.58
N HIS A 56 -3.35 -13.48 0.85
CA HIS A 56 -3.53 -12.17 0.27
C HIS A 56 -2.56 -11.22 0.94
N SER A 57 -1.77 -10.51 0.16
CA SER A 57 -0.68 -9.67 0.63
C SER A 57 -0.75 -8.28 0.01
N VAL A 58 -0.37 -7.29 0.81
CA VAL A 58 -0.34 -5.89 0.42
C VAL A 58 0.81 -5.19 1.14
N ARG A 59 1.32 -4.11 0.57
CA ARG A 59 2.33 -3.26 1.19
C ARG A 59 1.79 -1.85 1.40
N ILE A 60 2.35 -1.20 2.41
CA ILE A 60 2.34 0.25 2.48
C ILE A 60 3.74 0.68 2.08
N ASP A 61 3.82 1.42 0.99
CA ASP A 61 5.06 1.93 0.41
C ASP A 61 5.12 3.45 0.68
N ARG A 62 6.32 3.97 0.95
CA ARG A 62 6.61 5.41 1.00
C ARG A 62 7.14 5.85 -0.36
N VAL A 63 6.50 6.85 -0.94
CA VAL A 63 6.85 7.43 -2.23
C VAL A 63 7.69 8.68 -2.00
N THR A 64 8.85 8.73 -2.64
CA THR A 64 9.68 9.93 -2.70
C THR A 64 10.01 10.25 -4.15
N TYR A 65 9.90 11.50 -4.55
CA TYR A 65 10.24 11.92 -5.91
C TYR A 65 11.66 12.46 -5.93
N LYS A 66 12.51 11.88 -6.78
CA LYS A 66 13.86 12.42 -7.02
C LYS A 66 13.92 13.06 -8.40
N GLU A 67 14.42 14.28 -8.43
CA GLU A 67 14.78 14.95 -9.67
C GLU A 67 16.13 14.42 -10.17
N LYS A 68 16.13 13.84 -11.38
CA LYS A 68 17.37 13.58 -12.10
C LYS A 68 17.52 14.62 -13.20
N LYS A 69 18.48 15.53 -13.03
CA LYS A 69 18.88 16.48 -14.06
C LYS A 69 19.74 15.76 -15.10
N LYS A 70 19.29 15.71 -16.35
CA LYS A 70 20.15 15.28 -17.46
C LYS A 70 20.88 16.50 -18.03
N TYR A 71 22.21 16.48 -17.99
CA TYR A 71 23.05 17.46 -18.68
C TYR A 71 23.02 17.16 -20.19
N GLN A 72 21.96 17.59 -20.86
CA GLN A 72 21.82 17.58 -22.32
C GLN A 72 21.62 19.03 -22.82
N PRO A 73 21.82 19.32 -24.12
CA PRO A 73 21.66 20.68 -24.68
C PRO A 73 20.29 21.31 -24.41
N LYS A 74 19.26 20.48 -24.19
CA LYS A 74 17.98 20.87 -23.59
C LYS A 74 17.93 20.32 -22.16
N PRO A 75 17.84 21.17 -21.12
CA PRO A 75 17.59 20.71 -19.77
C PRO A 75 16.30 19.91 -19.73
N ALA A 76 16.41 18.62 -19.46
CA ALA A 76 15.27 17.75 -19.19
C ALA A 76 15.37 17.29 -17.73
N VAL A 77 14.37 17.63 -16.93
CA VAL A 77 14.19 17.11 -15.58
C VAL A 77 13.24 15.92 -15.69
N SER A 78 13.68 14.74 -15.23
CA SER A 78 12.80 13.60 -15.05
C SER A 78 12.48 13.44 -13.57
N HIS A 79 11.20 13.48 -13.21
CA HIS A 79 10.71 13.16 -11.88
C HIS A 79 10.45 11.65 -11.82
N ILE A 80 11.21 10.92 -11.00
CA ILE A 80 11.04 9.48 -10.82
C ILE A 80 10.56 9.23 -9.40
N ALA A 81 9.42 8.55 -9.28
CA ALA A 81 8.93 8.06 -8.00
C ALA A 81 9.77 6.86 -7.53
N GLU A 82 10.38 6.99 -6.36
CA GLU A 82 11.05 5.91 -5.65
C GLU A 82 10.15 5.41 -4.52
N LYS A 83 9.88 4.10 -4.51
CA LYS A 83 8.99 3.44 -3.55
C LYS A 83 9.81 2.64 -2.54
N GLU A 84 9.72 3.00 -1.27
CA GLU A 84 10.32 2.29 -0.15
C GLU A 84 9.26 1.49 0.62
N GLN A 85 9.46 0.20 0.80
CA GLN A 85 8.50 -0.63 1.54
C GLN A 85 8.56 -0.34 3.05
N VAL A 86 7.52 0.28 3.60
CA VAL A 86 7.38 0.53 5.04
C VAL A 86 6.96 -0.75 5.77
N ILE A 87 5.96 -1.44 5.23
CA ILE A 87 5.50 -2.72 5.75
C ILE A 87 4.87 -3.57 4.66
N LYS A 88 4.97 -4.89 4.84
CA LYS A 88 4.21 -5.89 4.08
C LYS A 88 3.37 -6.69 5.05
N LEU A 89 2.07 -6.74 4.78
CA LEU A 89 1.10 -7.50 5.56
C LEU A 89 0.43 -8.53 4.67
N GLY A 90 -0.13 -9.55 5.30
CA GLY A 90 -0.96 -10.52 4.61
C GLY A 90 -1.93 -11.20 5.55
N THR A 91 -3.00 -11.71 4.96
CA THR A 91 -4.04 -12.47 5.65
C THR A 91 -4.58 -13.57 4.74
N THR A 92 -5.06 -14.66 5.33
CA THR A 92 -5.76 -15.73 4.64
C THR A 92 -7.27 -15.46 4.53
N ASN A 93 -7.78 -14.45 5.23
CA ASN A 93 -9.17 -14.00 5.16
C ASN A 93 -9.31 -12.85 4.15
N TYR A 94 -10.05 -13.06 3.07
CA TYR A 94 -10.24 -12.07 2.01
C TYR A 94 -11.08 -10.85 2.46
N ASP A 95 -12.05 -11.03 3.35
CA ASP A 95 -12.87 -9.92 3.83
C ASP A 95 -12.05 -8.98 4.74
N ASP A 96 -11.22 -9.55 5.61
CA ASP A 96 -10.26 -8.77 6.42
C ASP A 96 -9.27 -8.03 5.51
N PHE A 97 -8.84 -8.66 4.43
CA PHE A 97 -7.94 -8.07 3.44
C PHE A 97 -8.54 -6.84 2.76
N LEU A 98 -9.77 -6.95 2.26
CA LEU A 98 -10.49 -5.84 1.63
C LEU A 98 -10.82 -4.72 2.63
N SER A 99 -11.27 -5.10 3.82
CA SER A 99 -11.57 -4.16 4.91
C SER A 99 -10.34 -3.34 5.30
N PHE A 100 -9.19 -4.00 5.46
CA PHE A 100 -7.92 -3.35 5.76
C PHE A 100 -7.49 -2.36 4.67
N ILE A 101 -7.51 -2.78 3.39
CA ILE A 101 -7.13 -1.91 2.27
C ILE A 101 -7.99 -0.65 2.25
N ARG A 102 -9.32 -0.80 2.33
CA ARG A 102 -10.24 0.34 2.33
C ARG A 102 -10.00 1.26 3.52
N ALA A 103 -9.84 0.70 4.71
CA ALA A 103 -9.61 1.51 5.92
C ALA A 103 -8.33 2.35 5.82
N VAL A 104 -7.24 1.78 5.28
CA VAL A 104 -5.99 2.51 5.07
C VAL A 104 -6.14 3.55 3.95
N GLN A 105 -6.81 3.23 2.84
CA GLN A 105 -7.08 4.20 1.77
C GLN A 105 -7.89 5.39 2.25
N TYR A 106 -8.98 5.16 3.00
CA TYR A 106 -9.76 6.24 3.58
C TYR A 106 -8.94 7.07 4.56
N SER A 107 -8.11 6.45 5.38
CA SER A 107 -7.24 7.16 6.33
C SER A 107 -6.21 8.04 5.61
N LEU A 108 -5.65 7.57 4.49
CA LEU A 108 -4.72 8.34 3.66
C LEU A 108 -5.43 9.50 2.96
N MET A 109 -6.62 9.27 2.40
CA MET A 109 -7.42 10.31 1.73
C MET A 109 -7.91 11.39 2.71
N ASP A 110 -8.14 11.02 3.96
CA ASP A 110 -8.53 11.97 5.02
C ASP A 110 -7.33 12.77 5.57
N LEU A 111 -6.07 12.41 5.24
CA LEU A 111 -4.91 13.19 5.67
C LEU A 111 -5.04 14.64 5.17
N PRO A 112 -4.71 15.63 6.03
CA PRO A 112 -4.68 17.00 5.57
C PRO A 112 -3.69 17.11 4.41
N ALA A 113 -4.10 17.78 3.33
CA ALA A 113 -3.17 18.20 2.29
C ALA A 113 -2.00 18.92 2.96
N SER A 114 -0.77 18.61 2.55
CA SER A 114 0.41 19.11 3.26
C SER A 114 0.33 20.62 3.42
N SER A 115 0.22 21.10 4.66
CA SER A 115 0.34 22.52 4.97
C SER A 115 1.79 23.01 4.80
N THR A 116 2.70 22.11 4.42
CA THR A 116 4.06 22.44 4.06
C THR A 116 4.01 23.35 2.85
N ASP A 117 4.22 24.63 3.09
CA ASP A 117 4.48 25.62 2.06
C ASP A 117 5.69 25.12 1.25
N LEU A 118 5.41 24.53 0.09
CA LEU A 118 6.39 23.90 -0.80
C LEU A 118 7.47 24.89 -1.26
N SER A 119 7.22 26.20 -1.10
CA SER A 119 8.21 27.27 -1.29
C SER A 119 9.37 27.20 -0.29
N THR A 120 9.16 26.71 0.94
CA THR A 120 10.20 26.64 1.98
C THR A 120 11.23 25.53 1.77
N VAL A 121 10.92 24.55 0.92
CA VAL A 121 11.82 23.44 0.55
C VAL A 121 12.36 23.56 -0.88
N GLY A 122 12.16 24.70 -1.55
CA GLY A 122 12.65 24.96 -2.91
C GLY A 122 12.02 24.07 -3.98
N LEU A 123 10.92 23.38 -3.66
CA LEU A 123 10.12 22.62 -4.61
C LEU A 123 9.08 23.57 -5.20
N ASN A 124 9.47 24.28 -6.26
CA ASN A 124 8.54 25.08 -7.04
C ASN A 124 7.67 24.11 -7.85
N TYR A 125 6.49 23.76 -7.32
CA TYR A 125 5.45 23.09 -8.10
C TYR A 125 5.12 23.99 -9.29
N GLN A 126 5.56 23.60 -10.49
CA GLN A 126 5.41 24.43 -11.70
C GLN A 126 4.05 24.21 -12.39
N GLU A 127 3.41 23.07 -12.17
CA GLU A 127 2.15 22.71 -12.83
C GLU A 127 1.34 21.73 -11.95
N GLU A 128 0.04 21.98 -11.85
CA GLU A 128 -0.90 21.01 -11.30
C GLU A 128 -1.29 20.05 -12.43
N GLU A 129 -1.04 18.75 -12.25
CA GLU A 129 -1.43 17.71 -13.20
C GLU A 129 -2.45 16.77 -12.55
N ILE A 130 -3.52 16.47 -13.28
CA ILE A 130 -4.49 15.43 -12.91
C ILE A 130 -4.36 14.30 -13.93
N THR A 131 -3.92 13.13 -13.47
CA THR A 131 -3.91 11.91 -14.28
C THR A 131 -5.13 11.06 -13.92
N VAL A 132 -5.91 10.65 -14.92
CA VAL A 132 -7.02 9.71 -14.77
C VAL A 132 -6.60 8.38 -15.41
N ASP A 133 -6.65 7.30 -14.64
CA ASP A 133 -6.33 5.93 -15.08
C ASP A 133 -7.60 5.09 -15.01
N VAL A 134 -8.01 4.48 -16.13
CA VAL A 134 -9.20 3.62 -16.24
C VAL A 134 -8.73 2.17 -16.31
N LYS A 135 -9.22 1.33 -15.39
CA LYS A 135 -8.79 -0.07 -15.29
C LYS A 135 -9.98 -1.03 -15.29
N ASP A 136 -9.86 -2.10 -16.08
CA ASP A 136 -10.73 -3.26 -15.98
C ASP A 136 -10.18 -4.22 -14.91
N GLU A 137 -11.02 -4.58 -13.94
CA GLU A 137 -10.64 -5.49 -12.86
C GLU A 137 -11.32 -6.86 -13.03
N PHE A 138 -10.51 -7.92 -13.07
CA PHE A 138 -10.96 -9.31 -13.07
C PHE A 138 -10.81 -9.91 -11.67
N TYR A 139 -11.90 -10.49 -11.15
CA TYR A 139 -11.91 -11.19 -9.88
C TYR A 139 -12.22 -12.66 -10.10
N GLY A 140 -11.51 -13.56 -9.43
CA GLY A 140 -11.77 -15.00 -9.49
C GLY A 140 -11.52 -15.70 -8.16
N ILE A 141 -12.39 -16.65 -7.82
CA ILE A 141 -12.22 -17.54 -6.67
C ILE A 141 -11.52 -18.81 -7.15
N LEU A 142 -10.43 -19.19 -6.49
CA LEU A 142 -9.67 -20.38 -6.83
C LEU A 142 -10.04 -21.55 -5.92
N ALA A 143 -10.12 -22.74 -6.48
CA ALA A 143 -10.27 -23.99 -5.74
C ALA A 143 -9.00 -24.27 -4.93
N LYS A 144 -9.19 -24.81 -3.73
CA LYS A 144 -8.10 -25.18 -2.83
C LYS A 144 -7.38 -26.42 -3.39
N GLY A 145 -6.11 -26.27 -3.78
CA GLY A 145 -5.22 -27.37 -4.16
C GLY A 145 -4.87 -27.43 -5.66
N ASP A 146 -5.84 -27.23 -6.56
CA ASP A 146 -5.60 -27.32 -8.01
C ASP A 146 -5.58 -25.96 -8.74
N ASN A 147 -5.79 -24.87 -8.00
CA ASN A 147 -5.82 -23.49 -8.50
C ASN A 147 -6.79 -23.26 -9.68
N ARG A 148 -7.82 -24.10 -9.82
CA ARG A 148 -8.85 -23.90 -10.85
C ARG A 148 -9.78 -22.76 -10.45
N ILE A 149 -10.16 -21.93 -11.41
CA ILE A 149 -11.13 -20.85 -11.18
C ILE A 149 -12.51 -21.49 -11.01
N VAL A 150 -13.11 -21.28 -9.84
CA VAL A 150 -14.44 -21.79 -9.47
C VAL A 150 -15.51 -20.78 -9.83
N GLN A 151 -15.22 -19.49 -9.65
CA GLN A 151 -16.11 -18.38 -9.97
C GLN A 151 -15.27 -17.21 -10.48
N HIS A 152 -15.83 -16.42 -11.40
CA HIS A 152 -15.19 -15.20 -11.87
C HIS A 152 -16.20 -14.07 -12.07
N ASN A 153 -15.73 -12.83 -11.98
CA ASN A 153 -16.50 -11.62 -12.23
C ASN A 153 -15.60 -10.57 -12.91
N VAL A 154 -16.17 -9.79 -13.83
CA VAL A 154 -15.48 -8.71 -14.55
C VAL A 154 -16.19 -7.40 -14.22
N LEU A 155 -15.45 -6.44 -13.69
CA LEU A 155 -15.96 -5.13 -13.32
C LEU A 155 -15.08 -4.05 -13.99
N THR A 156 -15.72 -3.15 -14.72
CA THR A 156 -15.11 -1.91 -15.20
C THR A 156 -15.48 -0.80 -14.21
N ARG A 157 -14.48 -0.06 -13.69
CA ARG A 157 -14.67 1.03 -12.72
C ARG A 157 -13.99 2.32 -13.16
#